data_AF-A0A7X0XV57-F1
#
_entry.id   AF-A0A7X0XV57-F1
#
_cell.length_a   1.000
_cell.length_b   1.000
_cell.length_c   1.000
_cell.angle_alpha   90.00
_cell.angle_beta   90.00
_cell.angle_gamma   90.00
#
_symmetry.space_group_name_H-M   'P 1'
#
loop_
_entity.id
_entity.type
_entity.pdbx_description
1 polymer ?
#
loop_
_entity_poly.entity_id
_entity_poly.type
_entity_poly.pdbx_seq_one_letter_code
_entity_poly.pdbx_strand_id
1 'polypeptide(L)'
;MRLESNFVQKQQQTQSMKLAMTQQLSQSIAMLQFNMEDLTAFLEEKALENPLIEIVPGVDMAPDYTTIRKNNNATGTDATDWLEQIADTTMTLADALKEQMQFLDMTSQQKLILLFLIESLDDNGYLQTDVDVVASALLASEGDVLEMLEVLQGFEPAGVGARDAKECILLQIERKEDAPLHAYDVIRDYFEDFANKRWKRIADGLGMHVLEIQDIADFVVTLNPKPGAEFESDRVQYVVPDLILHHAGNELQVSVAKQFLPRMQFQEAYFQMMQATQEKDVAAFLKDKAGEFDWLKKGLEQRESTIGRVGEAIVRHQKDFFLHEGKHLQPLTLKEIAEEIDVHESTVSRAVNGKYMETAHGVYELKYFFSSSLTKKATEESDAGDVSSQSIKNLIQQFVSNENKLKPLSDQKIVEMLDEQDIQVSRRAIAKYRGELNIPSSSKRKRFA
;
A
#
# COMPACT_ATOMS: atom_id res chain seq x y z
N MET A 1 -61.26 24.17 -9.02
CA MET A 1 -61.25 22.96 -8.16
C MET A 1 -60.72 21.68 -8.81
N ARG A 2 -61.41 20.94 -9.70
CA ARG A 2 -60.86 19.67 -10.28
C ARG A 2 -59.65 19.84 -11.22
N LEU A 3 -59.54 20.97 -11.91
CA LEU A 3 -58.38 21.29 -12.78
C LEU A 3 -57.14 21.69 -11.99
N GLU A 4 -57.31 22.44 -10.90
CA GLU A 4 -56.21 22.84 -10.01
C GLU A 4 -55.68 21.65 -9.21
N SER A 5 -56.55 20.74 -8.75
CA SER A 5 -56.10 19.52 -8.05
C SER A 5 -55.24 18.63 -8.95
N ASN A 6 -55.64 18.45 -10.22
CA ASN A 6 -54.85 17.68 -11.18
C ASN A 6 -53.52 18.37 -11.55
N PHE A 7 -53.48 19.70 -11.58
CA PHE A 7 -52.25 20.44 -11.88
C PHE A 7 -51.25 20.37 -10.72
N VAL A 8 -51.73 20.53 -9.48
CA VAL A 8 -50.91 20.38 -8.26
C VAL A 8 -50.41 18.94 -8.12
N GLN A 9 -51.28 17.94 -8.35
CA GLN A 9 -50.89 16.53 -8.30
C GLN A 9 -49.84 16.19 -9.37
N LYS A 10 -50.00 16.70 -10.61
CA LYS A 10 -49.03 16.51 -11.68
C LYS A 10 -47.70 17.21 -11.39
N GLN A 11 -47.74 18.41 -10.80
CA GLN A 11 -46.54 19.16 -10.41
C GLN A 11 -45.77 18.46 -9.28
N GLN A 12 -46.48 17.98 -8.25
CA GLN A 12 -45.90 17.17 -7.17
C GLN A 12 -45.28 15.87 -7.71
N GLN A 13 -45.97 15.18 -8.63
CA GLN A 13 -45.46 13.96 -9.26
C GLN A 13 -44.20 14.21 -10.12
N THR A 14 -44.12 15.34 -10.82
CA THR A 14 -42.88 15.72 -11.53
C THR A 14 -41.75 16.13 -10.59
N GLN A 15 -42.03 16.75 -9.45
CA GLN A 15 -41.00 17.09 -8.47
C GLN A 15 -40.46 15.85 -7.75
N SER A 16 -41.32 14.90 -7.37
CA SER A 16 -40.88 13.64 -6.77
C SER A 16 -40.06 12.78 -7.74
N MET A 17 -40.48 12.69 -9.01
CA MET A 17 -39.68 12.01 -10.05
C MET A 17 -38.31 12.67 -10.28
N LYS A 18 -38.23 14.01 -10.25
CA LYS A 18 -36.94 14.72 -10.34
C LYS A 18 -36.03 14.43 -9.14
N LEU A 19 -36.59 14.42 -7.92
CA LEU A 19 -35.84 14.14 -6.69
C LEU A 19 -35.29 12.70 -6.68
N ALA A 20 -36.12 11.73 -7.07
CA ALA A 20 -35.73 10.33 -7.20
C ALA A 20 -34.65 10.12 -8.28
N MET A 21 -34.77 10.77 -9.44
CA MET A 21 -33.74 10.75 -10.48
C MET A 21 -32.41 11.36 -10.01
N THR A 22 -32.43 12.44 -9.23
CA THR A 22 -31.18 12.97 -8.63
C THR A 22 -30.56 12.02 -7.60
N GLN A 23 -31.37 11.30 -6.83
CA GLN A 23 -30.87 10.32 -5.87
C GLN A 23 -30.26 9.11 -6.59
N GLN A 24 -30.96 8.57 -7.59
CA GLN A 24 -30.45 7.49 -8.45
C GLN A 24 -29.17 7.92 -9.18
N LEU A 25 -29.13 9.12 -9.76
CA LEU A 25 -27.95 9.59 -10.46
C LEU A 25 -26.76 9.78 -9.49
N SER A 26 -27.00 10.31 -8.28
CA SER A 26 -25.99 10.40 -7.23
C SER A 26 -25.46 9.03 -6.80
N GLN A 27 -26.35 8.03 -6.66
CA GLN A 27 -25.95 6.67 -6.31
C GLN A 27 -25.18 5.99 -7.45
N SER A 28 -25.56 6.21 -8.71
CA SER A 28 -24.81 5.70 -9.87
C SER A 28 -23.39 6.25 -9.96
N ILE A 29 -23.22 7.52 -9.59
CA ILE A 29 -21.91 8.17 -9.47
C ILE A 29 -21.10 7.58 -8.32
N ALA A 30 -21.74 7.31 -7.17
CA ALA A 30 -21.08 6.71 -6.02
C ALA A 30 -20.61 5.27 -6.33
N MET A 31 -21.44 4.48 -7.02
CA MET A 31 -21.10 3.12 -7.46
C MET A 31 -19.83 3.09 -8.33
N LEU A 32 -19.59 4.09 -9.17
CA LEU A 32 -18.35 4.21 -9.95
C LEU A 32 -17.10 4.41 -9.07
N GLN A 33 -17.24 5.07 -7.92
CA GLN A 33 -16.13 5.35 -7.01
C GLN A 33 -15.82 4.18 -6.07
N PHE A 34 -16.84 3.40 -5.69
CA PHE A 34 -16.69 2.29 -4.76
C PHE A 34 -15.60 1.31 -5.19
N ASN A 35 -14.77 0.90 -4.22
CA ASN A 35 -13.89 -0.25 -4.37
C ASN A 35 -14.71 -1.54 -4.33
N MET A 36 -14.07 -2.68 -4.56
CA MET A 36 -14.78 -3.96 -4.58
C MET A 36 -15.47 -4.25 -3.25
N GLU A 37 -14.78 -4.04 -2.12
CA GLU A 37 -15.34 -4.20 -0.76
C GLU A 37 -16.48 -3.23 -0.47
N ASP A 38 -16.34 -1.96 -0.87
CA ASP A 38 -17.41 -0.97 -0.69
C ASP A 38 -18.65 -1.33 -1.54
N LEU A 39 -18.43 -1.86 -2.74
CA LEU A 39 -19.51 -2.27 -3.64
C LEU A 39 -20.24 -3.50 -3.08
N THR A 40 -19.50 -4.49 -2.56
CA THR A 40 -20.12 -5.67 -1.93
C THR A 40 -20.95 -5.25 -0.74
N ALA A 41 -20.41 -4.41 0.15
CA ALA A 41 -21.13 -3.90 1.31
C ALA A 41 -22.39 -3.10 0.92
N PHE A 42 -22.29 -2.23 -0.09
CA PHE A 42 -23.42 -1.48 -0.61
C PHE A 42 -24.51 -2.39 -1.20
N LEU A 43 -24.12 -3.40 -1.98
CA LEU A 43 -25.07 -4.36 -2.52
C LEU A 43 -25.73 -5.16 -1.39
N GLU A 44 -24.98 -5.62 -0.40
CA GLU A 44 -25.50 -6.35 0.77
C GLU A 44 -26.54 -5.54 1.54
N GLU A 45 -26.27 -4.26 1.78
CA GLU A 45 -27.25 -3.34 2.36
C GLU A 45 -28.52 -3.27 1.51
N LYS A 46 -28.38 -3.21 0.18
CA LYS A 46 -29.52 -3.19 -0.74
C LYS A 46 -30.28 -4.51 -0.82
N ALA A 47 -29.61 -5.64 -0.63
CA ALA A 47 -30.25 -6.95 -0.54
C ALA A 47 -31.11 -7.08 0.73
N LEU A 48 -30.71 -6.46 1.85
CA LEU A 48 -31.54 -6.40 3.05
C LEU A 48 -32.83 -5.60 2.84
N GLU A 49 -32.78 -4.55 2.01
CA GLU A 49 -33.94 -3.72 1.69
C GLU A 49 -34.84 -4.31 0.58
N ASN A 50 -34.33 -5.22 -0.24
CA ASN A 50 -35.03 -5.76 -1.40
C ASN A 50 -35.00 -7.30 -1.43
N PRO A 51 -36.13 -7.97 -1.12
CA PRO A 51 -36.20 -9.43 -1.06
C PRO A 51 -36.08 -10.12 -2.43
N LEU A 52 -36.02 -9.35 -3.54
CA LEU A 52 -35.81 -9.87 -4.89
C LEU A 52 -34.33 -9.93 -5.29
N ILE A 53 -33.44 -9.40 -4.46
CA ILE A 53 -31.99 -9.38 -4.69
C ILE A 53 -31.34 -10.49 -3.87
N GLU A 54 -30.65 -11.40 -4.56
CA GLU A 54 -29.68 -12.30 -3.95
C GLU A 54 -28.29 -11.97 -4.46
N ILE A 55 -27.32 -11.88 -3.54
CA ILE A 55 -25.94 -11.61 -3.87
C ILE A 55 -25.18 -12.91 -3.72
N VAL A 56 -24.62 -13.35 -4.83
CA VAL A 56 -23.64 -14.42 -4.82
C VAL A 56 -22.26 -13.75 -4.76
N PRO A 57 -21.50 -13.92 -3.66
CA PRO A 57 -20.15 -13.37 -3.58
C PRO A 57 -19.28 -13.92 -4.72
N GLY A 58 -18.32 -13.09 -5.16
CA GLY A 58 -17.28 -13.53 -6.09
C GLY A 58 -16.40 -14.62 -5.47
N VAL A 59 -15.51 -15.21 -6.27
CA VAL A 59 -14.52 -16.14 -5.70
C VAL A 59 -13.56 -15.32 -4.84
N ASP A 60 -13.49 -15.61 -3.54
CA ASP A 60 -12.51 -14.99 -2.66
C ASP A 60 -11.09 -15.36 -3.10
N MET A 61 -10.26 -14.35 -3.33
CA MET A 61 -8.80 -14.48 -3.45
C MET A 61 -8.17 -14.57 -2.05
N ALA A 62 -8.80 -15.28 -1.11
CA ALA A 62 -7.99 -15.92 -0.09
C ALA A 62 -7.06 -16.85 -0.88
N PRO A 63 -5.72 -16.73 -0.77
CA PRO A 63 -4.83 -17.59 -1.50
C PRO A 63 -5.23 -19.02 -1.18
N ASP A 64 -5.82 -19.68 -2.17
CA ASP A 64 -5.99 -21.11 -2.13
C ASP A 64 -4.55 -21.62 -2.27
N TYR A 65 -3.93 -21.93 -1.14
CA TYR A 65 -2.58 -22.54 -1.06
C TYR A 65 -2.50 -23.88 -1.83
N THR A 66 -3.60 -24.29 -2.48
CA THR A 66 -3.84 -25.53 -3.21
C THR A 66 -3.11 -25.63 -4.55
N THR A 67 -2.57 -24.55 -5.14
CA THR A 67 -2.04 -24.62 -6.51
C THR A 67 -0.53 -24.82 -6.65
N ILE A 68 0.16 -25.24 -5.58
CA ILE A 68 1.52 -25.80 -5.69
C ILE A 68 1.58 -27.20 -5.08
N ARG A 69 1.02 -28.21 -5.76
CA ARG A 69 1.62 -29.55 -5.90
C ARG A 69 0.87 -30.40 -6.93
N LYS A 70 1.55 -30.64 -8.06
CA LYS A 70 1.23 -31.60 -9.13
C LYS A 70 0.93 -33.01 -8.61
N ASN A 71 0.12 -33.75 -9.38
CA ASN A 71 0.18 -35.20 -9.63
C ASN A 71 0.92 -36.04 -8.58
N ASN A 72 0.19 -36.78 -7.76
CA ASN A 72 0.39 -38.24 -7.65
C ASN A 72 -0.74 -38.91 -6.87
N ASN A 73 -1.01 -40.14 -7.28
CA ASN A 73 -2.05 -41.04 -6.80
C ASN A 73 -2.05 -41.30 -5.28
N ALA A 74 -3.27 -41.59 -4.81
CA ALA A 74 -3.64 -42.64 -3.86
C ALA A 74 -3.63 -42.33 -2.35
N THR A 75 -4.89 -42.28 -1.85
CA THR A 75 -5.43 -42.98 -0.68
C THR A 75 -4.95 -42.58 0.72
N GLY A 76 -5.87 -41.92 1.42
CA GLY A 76 -6.05 -42.00 2.87
C GLY A 76 -5.30 -40.93 3.64
N THR A 77 -6.03 -39.91 4.13
CA THR A 77 -6.30 -39.62 5.55
C THR A 77 -6.92 -38.21 5.63
N ASP A 78 -8.23 -38.08 5.37
CA ASP A 78 -8.97 -36.79 5.36
C ASP A 78 -9.11 -36.12 6.75
N ALA A 79 -8.54 -36.71 7.81
CA ALA A 79 -8.62 -36.20 9.16
C ALA A 79 -7.42 -35.33 9.58
N THR A 80 -6.40 -35.20 8.74
CA THR A 80 -5.21 -34.35 9.00
C THR A 80 -5.29 -32.98 8.30
N ASP A 81 -6.14 -32.86 7.28
CA ASP A 81 -6.24 -31.66 6.41
C ASP A 81 -6.89 -30.45 7.12
N TRP A 82 -7.77 -30.70 8.11
CA TRP A 82 -8.35 -29.63 8.94
C TRP A 82 -7.35 -29.06 9.96
N LEU A 83 -6.32 -29.83 10.34
CA LEU A 83 -5.31 -29.42 11.30
C LEU A 83 -4.18 -28.62 10.62
N GLU A 84 -3.94 -28.87 9.33
CA GLU A 84 -3.06 -28.07 8.47
C GLU A 84 -3.72 -26.74 8.01
N GLN A 85 -5.02 -26.56 8.27
CA GLN A 85 -5.77 -25.31 8.04
C GLN A 85 -5.61 -24.25 9.14
N ILE A 86 -4.80 -24.53 10.17
CA ILE A 86 -4.43 -23.49 11.13
C ILE A 86 -3.54 -22.50 10.38
N ALA A 87 -4.10 -21.31 10.12
CA ALA A 87 -3.39 -20.20 9.52
C ALA A 87 -2.00 -20.08 10.16
N ASP A 88 -0.96 -19.98 9.33
CA ASP A 88 0.42 -19.80 9.74
C ASP A 88 0.46 -18.62 10.73
N THR A 89 0.51 -18.92 12.03
CA THR A 89 0.64 -17.90 13.07
C THR A 89 2.05 -17.40 12.95
N THR A 90 2.27 -16.43 12.07
CA THR A 90 3.54 -15.71 11.98
C THR A 90 3.83 -15.19 13.37
N MET A 91 4.83 -15.80 14.01
CA MET A 91 5.23 -15.54 15.38
C MET A 91 5.59 -14.05 15.52
N THR A 92 4.81 -13.32 16.32
CA THR A 92 5.08 -11.90 16.53
C THR A 92 6.31 -11.72 17.41
N LEU A 93 6.92 -10.52 17.41
CA LEU A 93 8.03 -10.20 18.31
C LEU A 93 7.64 -10.48 19.77
N ALA A 94 6.44 -10.07 20.17
CA ALA A 94 5.93 -10.30 21.51
C ALA A 94 5.81 -11.80 21.83
N ASP A 95 5.35 -12.61 20.88
CA ASP A 95 5.26 -14.07 21.05
C ASP A 95 6.65 -14.70 21.19
N ALA A 96 7.62 -14.26 20.38
CA ALA A 96 9.00 -14.72 20.47
C ALA A 96 9.66 -14.42 21.82
N LEU A 97 9.42 -13.23 22.36
CA LEU A 97 9.94 -12.83 23.67
C LEU A 97 9.21 -13.56 24.80
N LYS A 98 7.90 -13.82 24.67
CA LYS A 98 7.13 -14.62 25.63
C LYS A 98 7.61 -16.06 25.67
N GLU A 99 7.98 -16.66 24.55
CA GLU A 99 8.60 -17.99 24.54
C GLU A 99 9.94 -17.98 25.27
N GLN A 100 10.81 -16.99 25.01
CA GLN A 100 12.09 -16.85 25.71
C GLN A 100 11.93 -16.68 27.23
N MET A 101 10.93 -15.90 27.65
CA MET A 101 10.56 -15.74 29.05
C MET A 101 10.20 -17.06 29.74
N GLN A 102 9.64 -18.04 29.01
CA GLN A 102 9.26 -19.34 29.60
C GLN A 102 10.48 -20.20 29.99
N PHE A 103 11.64 -19.97 29.39
CA PHE A 103 12.87 -20.70 29.70
C PHE A 103 13.61 -20.18 30.94
N LEU A 104 13.16 -19.07 31.53
CA LEU A 104 13.79 -18.44 32.69
C LEU A 104 13.04 -18.75 33.99
N ASP A 105 13.82 -19.12 35.02
CA ASP A 105 13.31 -19.33 36.38
C ASP A 105 13.11 -17.98 37.07
N MET A 106 11.89 -17.46 37.02
CA MET A 106 11.51 -16.15 37.57
C MET A 106 10.34 -16.26 38.54
N THR A 107 10.27 -15.36 39.52
CA THR A 107 9.11 -15.23 40.42
C THR A 107 7.86 -14.74 39.69
N SER A 108 6.66 -14.97 40.24
CA SER A 108 5.42 -14.51 39.61
C SER A 108 5.36 -12.98 39.42
N GLN A 109 5.98 -12.20 40.31
CA GLN A 109 6.06 -10.74 40.18
C GLN A 109 7.00 -10.33 39.05
N GLN A 110 8.19 -10.91 38.98
CA GLN A 110 9.15 -10.67 37.89
C GLN A 110 8.57 -11.03 36.52
N LYS A 111 7.85 -12.17 36.43
CA LYS A 111 7.14 -12.59 35.22
C LYS A 111 6.10 -11.56 34.77
N LEU A 112 5.36 -10.99 35.71
CA LEU A 112 4.35 -9.98 35.41
C LEU A 112 4.97 -8.68 34.89
N ILE A 113 6.07 -8.23 35.51
CA ILE A 113 6.82 -7.04 35.08
C ILE A 113 7.39 -7.25 33.68
N LEU A 114 8.06 -8.38 33.45
CA LEU A 114 8.65 -8.69 32.15
C LEU A 114 7.60 -8.80 31.05
N LEU A 115 6.47 -9.46 31.33
CA LEU A 115 5.34 -9.53 30.39
C LEU A 115 4.80 -8.14 30.04
N PHE A 116 4.67 -7.26 31.03
CA PHE A 116 4.22 -5.89 30.80
C PHE A 116 5.21 -5.12 29.90
N LEU A 117 6.52 -5.29 30.13
CA LEU A 117 7.56 -4.66 29.31
C LEU A 117 7.51 -5.17 27.86
N ILE A 118 7.32 -6.48 27.65
CA ILE A 118 7.19 -7.08 26.30
C ILE A 118 5.99 -6.50 25.55
N GLU A 119 4.85 -6.36 26.22
CA GLU A 119 3.62 -5.78 25.63
C GLU A 119 3.73 -4.26 25.42
N SER A 120 4.70 -3.60 26.04
CA SER A 120 4.95 -2.15 25.92
C SER A 120 5.94 -1.80 24.80
N LEU A 121 6.41 -2.79 24.05
CA LEU A 121 7.31 -2.58 22.92
C LEU A 121 6.54 -2.09 21.70
N ASP A 122 7.18 -1.24 20.90
CA ASP A 122 6.68 -0.87 19.57
C ASP A 122 7.06 -1.91 18.51
N ASP A 123 6.55 -1.73 17.28
CA ASP A 123 6.85 -2.60 16.14
C ASP A 123 8.35 -2.63 15.78
N ASN A 124 9.14 -1.63 16.19
CA ASN A 124 10.59 -1.60 15.99
C ASN A 124 11.35 -2.36 17.10
N GLY A 125 10.68 -2.73 18.19
CA GLY A 125 11.26 -3.38 19.38
C GLY A 125 11.77 -2.41 20.45
N TYR A 126 11.36 -1.14 20.42
CA TYR A 126 11.71 -0.12 21.41
C TYR A 126 10.65 0.01 22.50
N LEU A 127 11.10 0.34 23.72
CA LEU A 127 10.22 0.58 24.86
C LEU A 127 9.65 2.01 24.79
N GLN A 128 8.33 2.12 24.66
CA GLN A 128 7.62 3.41 24.60
C GLN A 128 7.29 3.99 25.99
N THR A 129 7.37 3.15 27.03
CA THR A 129 6.89 3.49 28.37
C THR A 129 8.06 3.73 29.34
N ASP A 130 7.98 4.80 30.11
CA ASP A 130 8.95 5.09 31.18
C ASP A 130 8.84 4.09 32.34
N VAL A 131 9.98 3.74 32.92
CA VAL A 131 10.10 2.79 34.05
C VAL A 131 9.21 3.18 35.24
N ASP A 132 9.09 4.47 35.53
CA ASP A 132 8.29 5.02 36.64
C ASP A 132 6.79 4.72 36.48
N VAL A 133 6.30 4.73 35.23
CA VAL A 133 4.90 4.45 34.89
C VAL A 133 4.63 2.95 35.08
N VAL A 134 5.56 2.10 34.64
CA VAL A 134 5.48 0.65 34.82
C VAL A 134 5.49 0.28 36.31
N ALA A 135 6.40 0.87 37.08
CA ALA A 135 6.51 0.64 38.52
C ALA A 135 5.21 1.02 39.25
N SER A 136 4.64 2.18 38.92
CA SER A 136 3.37 2.65 39.49
C SER A 136 2.19 1.76 39.13
N ALA A 137 2.12 1.27 37.89
CA ALA A 137 1.03 0.41 37.41
C ALA A 137 1.04 -0.98 38.07
N LEU A 138 2.22 -1.53 38.34
CA LEU A 138 2.40 -2.88 38.87
C LEU A 138 2.59 -2.92 40.39
N LEU A 139 2.60 -1.76 41.07
CA LEU A 139 2.93 -1.62 42.50
C LEU A 139 4.28 -2.28 42.83
N ALA A 140 5.24 -2.19 41.90
CA ALA A 140 6.58 -2.74 42.02
C ALA A 140 7.59 -1.64 42.35
N SER A 141 8.78 -2.00 42.83
CA SER A 141 9.86 -1.02 42.99
C SER A 141 10.49 -0.70 41.63
N GLU A 142 10.96 0.53 41.45
CA GLU A 142 11.70 0.93 40.24
C GLU A 142 12.94 0.05 40.01
N GLY A 143 13.58 -0.41 41.10
CA GLY A 143 14.72 -1.33 41.03
C GLY A 143 14.36 -2.67 40.41
N ASP A 144 13.22 -3.25 40.77
CA ASP A 144 12.76 -4.52 40.19
C ASP A 144 12.44 -4.36 38.69
N VAL A 145 11.88 -3.22 38.28
CA VAL A 145 11.57 -2.95 36.86
C VAL A 145 12.86 -2.78 36.05
N LEU A 146 13.88 -2.10 36.59
CA LEU A 146 15.18 -1.97 35.94
C LEU A 146 15.87 -3.32 35.78
N GLU A 147 15.85 -4.17 36.81
CA GLU A 147 16.41 -5.52 36.73
C GLU A 147 15.71 -6.34 35.62
N MET A 148 14.38 -6.26 35.52
CA MET A 148 13.64 -6.97 34.47
C MET A 148 13.85 -6.37 33.09
N LEU A 149 14.11 -5.06 33.00
CA LEU A 149 14.48 -4.42 31.75
C LEU A 149 15.85 -4.91 31.27
N GLU A 150 16.85 -5.05 32.14
CA GLU A 150 18.14 -5.64 31.79
C GLU A 150 17.99 -7.09 31.30
N VAL A 151 17.10 -7.87 31.92
CA VAL A 151 16.77 -9.23 31.46
C VAL A 151 16.13 -9.20 30.07
N LEU A 152 15.17 -8.28 29.82
CA LEU A 152 14.54 -8.13 28.50
C LEU A 152 15.56 -7.70 27.44
N GLN A 153 16.44 -6.75 27.78
CA GLN A 153 17.56 -6.31 26.94
C GLN A 153 18.61 -7.42 26.76
N GLY A 154 18.46 -8.56 27.44
CA GLY A 154 19.21 -9.82 27.29
C GLY A 154 18.59 -10.82 26.28
N PHE A 155 17.39 -10.57 25.77
CA PHE A 155 16.69 -11.48 24.85
C PHE A 155 17.16 -11.31 23.39
N GLU A 156 16.78 -12.26 22.54
CA GLU A 156 16.92 -12.17 21.08
C GLU A 156 15.63 -11.64 20.45
N PRO A 157 15.70 -10.79 19.42
CA PRO A 157 16.90 -10.24 18.78
C PRO A 157 17.66 -9.20 19.62
N ALA A 158 18.99 -9.15 19.46
CA ALA A 158 19.85 -8.20 20.17
C ALA A 158 19.41 -6.73 19.96
N GLY A 159 19.30 -5.97 21.06
CA GLY A 159 18.87 -4.57 21.06
C GLY A 159 17.36 -4.34 21.25
N VAL A 160 16.58 -5.40 21.48
CA VAL A 160 15.18 -5.30 21.96
C VAL A 160 15.11 -4.67 23.35
N GLY A 161 14.07 -3.89 23.61
CA GLY A 161 13.87 -3.22 24.91
C GLY A 161 14.76 -2.00 25.09
N ALA A 162 15.40 -1.52 24.03
CA ALA A 162 16.07 -0.22 24.02
C ALA A 162 15.04 0.92 24.07
N ARG A 163 15.37 2.03 24.71
CA ARG A 163 14.53 3.24 24.78
C ARG A 163 14.71 4.12 23.54
N ASP A 164 15.90 4.06 22.93
CA ASP A 164 16.22 4.77 21.70
C ASP A 164 17.14 3.96 20.77
N ALA A 165 17.28 4.44 19.53
CA ALA A 165 18.14 3.81 18.54
C ALA A 165 19.62 3.78 18.96
N LYS A 166 20.05 4.70 19.84
CA LYS A 166 21.41 4.77 20.35
C LYS A 166 21.67 3.61 21.31
N GLU A 167 20.81 3.42 22.30
CA GLU A 167 20.84 2.31 23.26
C GLU A 167 20.72 0.97 22.53
N CYS A 168 19.85 0.86 21.52
CA CYS A 168 19.72 -0.35 20.70
C CYS A 168 21.05 -0.76 20.06
N ILE A 169 21.74 0.18 19.43
CA ILE A 169 23.06 -0.08 18.81
C ILE A 169 24.11 -0.39 19.86
N LEU A 170 24.11 0.29 21.01
CA LEU A 170 25.06 0.02 22.10
C LEU A 170 24.90 -1.40 22.63
N LEU A 171 23.66 -1.85 22.88
CA LEU A 171 23.35 -3.21 23.31
C LEU A 171 23.82 -4.26 22.29
N GLN A 172 23.69 -3.97 20.99
CA GLN A 172 24.19 -4.86 19.94
C GLN A 172 25.72 -4.89 19.85
N ILE A 173 26.39 -3.76 20.08
CA ILE A 173 27.85 -3.67 20.10
C ILE A 173 28.40 -4.47 21.29
N GLU A 174 27.83 -4.32 22.48
CA GLU A 174 28.28 -5.02 23.70
C GLU A 174 28.21 -6.54 23.56
N ARG A 175 27.21 -7.07 22.82
CA ARG A 175 27.06 -8.50 22.58
C ARG A 175 27.96 -9.06 21.48
N LYS A 176 28.54 -8.23 20.60
CA LYS A 176 29.40 -8.71 19.51
C LYS A 176 30.87 -8.69 19.91
N GLU A 177 31.47 -9.88 19.94
CA GLU A 177 32.91 -10.04 20.22
C GLU A 177 33.83 -9.44 19.14
N ASP A 178 33.33 -9.25 17.91
CA ASP A 178 34.05 -8.65 16.78
C ASP A 178 33.89 -7.11 16.71
N ALA A 179 33.41 -6.48 17.78
CA ALA A 179 33.24 -5.04 17.84
C ALA A 179 34.61 -4.32 17.83
N PRO A 180 34.81 -3.30 16.97
CA PRO A 180 36.01 -2.48 17.02
C PRO A 180 36.20 -1.80 18.38
N LEU A 181 37.45 -1.67 18.84
CA LEU A 181 37.83 -1.24 20.20
C LEU A 181 37.22 0.09 20.67
N HIS A 182 36.84 0.98 19.73
CA HIS A 182 36.25 2.29 20.03
C HIS A 182 34.81 2.46 19.50
N ALA A 183 34.19 1.41 18.96
CA ALA A 183 32.83 1.50 18.43
C ALA A 183 31.83 1.93 19.50
N TYR A 184 31.97 1.38 20.71
CA TYR A 184 31.13 1.73 21.85
C TYR A 184 31.25 3.20 22.25
N ASP A 185 32.48 3.71 22.43
CA ASP A 185 32.72 5.10 22.84
C ASP A 185 32.25 6.10 21.77
N VAL A 186 32.47 5.80 20.48
CA VAL A 186 32.01 6.64 19.37
C VAL A 186 30.50 6.80 19.39
N ILE A 187 29.75 5.70 19.58
CA ILE A 187 28.29 5.74 19.60
C ILE A 187 27.78 6.36 20.91
N ARG A 188 28.39 6.06 22.06
CA ARG A 188 27.98 6.61 23.36
C ARG A 188 28.12 8.13 23.40
N ASP A 189 29.24 8.67 22.93
CA ASP A 189 29.57 10.09 23.15
C ASP A 189 29.31 10.96 21.91
N TYR A 190 29.36 10.38 20.70
CA TYR A 190 29.29 11.11 19.44
C TYR A 190 28.18 10.65 18.48
N PHE A 191 27.09 10.05 18.98
CA PHE A 191 25.99 9.52 18.14
C PHE A 191 25.48 10.51 17.08
N GLU A 192 25.18 11.75 17.45
CA GLU A 192 24.65 12.74 16.50
C GLU A 192 25.68 13.14 15.43
N ASP A 193 26.95 13.29 15.81
CA ASP A 193 28.02 13.62 14.88
C ASP A 193 28.31 12.43 13.96
N PHE A 194 28.19 11.19 14.47
CA PHE A 194 28.31 9.95 13.71
C PHE A 194 27.18 9.82 12.67
N ALA A 195 25.93 10.00 13.07
CA ALA A 195 24.77 9.99 12.18
C ALA A 195 24.87 11.05 11.07
N ASN A 196 25.45 12.22 11.39
CA ASN A 196 25.69 13.30 10.44
C ASN A 196 27.00 13.16 9.64
N LYS A 197 27.74 12.06 9.79
CA LYS A 197 29.02 11.79 9.11
C LYS A 197 30.08 12.88 9.33
N ARG A 198 30.13 13.47 10.53
CA ARG A 198 31.10 14.50 10.92
C ARG A 198 32.40 13.88 11.47
N TRP A 199 32.99 12.95 10.71
CA TRP A 199 34.18 12.16 11.10
C TRP A 199 35.31 12.97 11.73
N LYS A 200 35.57 14.18 11.22
CA LYS A 200 36.64 15.04 11.72
C LYS A 200 36.47 15.44 13.19
N ARG A 201 35.24 15.74 13.62
CA ARG A 201 34.99 16.12 15.02
C ARG A 201 35.17 14.94 15.96
N ILE A 202 34.81 13.75 15.51
CA ILE A 202 34.97 12.49 16.24
C ILE A 202 36.46 12.14 16.34
N ALA A 203 37.20 12.29 15.22
CA ALA A 203 38.65 12.09 15.15
C ALA A 203 39.39 13.02 16.12
N ASP A 204 39.06 14.32 16.10
CA ASP A 204 39.68 15.31 16.97
C ASP A 204 39.34 15.09 18.44
N GLY A 205 38.13 14.59 18.74
CA GLY A 205 37.65 14.33 20.11
C GLY A 205 38.25 13.08 20.76
N LEU A 206 38.39 11.99 20.00
CA LEU A 206 38.91 10.70 20.48
C LEU A 206 40.40 10.49 20.16
N GLY A 207 41.01 11.37 19.38
CA GLY A 207 42.42 11.25 18.96
C GLY A 207 42.67 10.11 17.97
N MET A 208 41.69 9.76 17.15
CA MET A 208 41.73 8.63 16.22
C MET A 208 41.91 9.06 14.77
N HIS A 209 42.42 8.17 13.92
CA HIS A 209 42.48 8.42 12.49
C HIS A 209 41.11 8.27 11.83
N VAL A 210 40.82 9.10 10.81
CA VAL A 210 39.54 9.07 10.08
C VAL A 210 39.22 7.69 9.47
N LEU A 211 40.26 6.91 9.12
CA LEU A 211 40.12 5.54 8.63
C LEU A 211 39.51 4.60 9.68
N GLU A 212 39.95 4.69 10.94
CA GLU A 212 39.43 3.85 12.02
C GLU A 212 37.96 4.13 12.31
N ILE A 213 37.54 5.40 12.19
CA ILE A 213 36.13 5.77 12.36
C ILE A 213 35.29 5.27 11.18
N GLN A 214 35.87 5.21 9.98
CA GLN A 214 35.21 4.63 8.83
C GLN A 214 35.02 3.11 8.99
N ASP A 215 36.02 2.40 9.53
CA ASP A 215 35.89 0.97 9.84
C ASP A 215 34.80 0.72 10.89
N ILE A 216 34.75 1.55 11.94
CA ILE A 216 33.65 1.54 12.93
C ILE A 216 32.29 1.77 12.25
N ALA A 217 32.24 2.64 11.26
CA ALA A 217 31.00 2.93 10.56
C ALA A 217 30.53 1.81 9.64
N ASP A 218 31.46 1.20 8.93
CA ASP A 218 31.17 0.05 8.09
C ASP A 218 30.68 -1.11 8.98
N PHE A 219 31.21 -1.27 10.20
CA PHE A 219 30.68 -2.21 11.20
C PHE A 219 29.27 -1.83 11.69
N VAL A 220 29.03 -0.59 12.13
CA VAL A 220 27.70 -0.16 12.64
C VAL A 220 26.61 -0.29 11.58
N VAL A 221 26.93 -0.14 10.29
CA VAL A 221 25.97 -0.38 9.20
C VAL A 221 25.55 -1.85 9.08
N THR A 222 26.35 -2.79 9.59
CA THR A 222 25.97 -4.22 9.65
C THR A 222 25.01 -4.55 10.79
N LEU A 223 24.79 -3.61 11.71
CA LEU A 223 23.88 -3.77 12.84
C LEU A 223 22.44 -3.48 12.43
N ASN A 224 21.47 -4.09 13.11
CA ASN A 224 20.06 -3.90 12.82
C ASN A 224 19.48 -2.81 13.73
N PRO A 225 19.25 -1.58 13.27
CA PRO A 225 18.72 -0.53 14.14
C PRO A 225 17.29 -0.81 14.59
N LYS A 226 16.55 -1.73 13.94
CA LYS A 226 15.15 -2.03 14.20
C LYS A 226 14.96 -3.55 14.37
N PRO A 227 15.30 -4.09 15.55
CA PRO A 227 15.25 -5.53 15.77
C PRO A 227 13.84 -6.13 15.59
N GLY A 228 12.77 -5.35 15.84
CA GLY A 228 11.40 -5.81 15.64
C GLY A 228 10.97 -6.01 14.18
N ALA A 229 11.66 -5.38 13.22
CA ALA A 229 11.30 -5.44 11.80
C ALA A 229 11.43 -6.85 11.19
N GLU A 230 12.21 -7.75 11.80
CA GLU A 230 12.32 -9.15 11.34
C GLU A 230 11.07 -9.98 11.68
N PHE A 231 10.32 -9.56 12.70
CA PHE A 231 9.08 -10.20 13.16
C PHE A 231 7.83 -9.49 12.65
N GLU A 232 8.00 -8.33 12.01
CA GLU A 232 6.94 -7.65 11.30
C GLU A 232 6.60 -8.49 10.06
N SER A 233 5.60 -9.36 10.20
CA SER A 233 4.95 -9.91 9.03
C SER A 233 4.25 -8.74 8.34
N ASP A 234 4.88 -8.19 7.30
CA ASP A 234 4.17 -7.41 6.30
C ASP A 234 3.05 -8.32 5.82
N ARG A 235 1.83 -8.12 6.34
CA ARG A 235 0.65 -8.74 5.78
C ARG A 235 0.56 -8.15 4.39
N VAL A 236 1.10 -8.87 3.42
CA VAL A 236 1.04 -8.49 2.01
C VAL A 236 -0.45 -8.40 1.71
N GLN A 237 -0.97 -7.18 1.73
CA GLN A 237 -2.34 -6.93 1.35
C GLN A 237 -2.39 -7.19 -0.15
N TYR A 238 -2.91 -8.37 -0.51
CA TYR A 238 -3.12 -8.71 -1.90
C TYR A 238 -4.16 -7.76 -2.47
N VAL A 239 -3.74 -6.98 -3.46
CA VAL A 239 -4.65 -6.09 -4.18
C VAL A 239 -5.38 -6.91 -5.23
N VAL A 240 -6.70 -6.99 -5.12
CA VAL A 240 -7.54 -7.64 -6.13
C VAL A 240 -7.67 -6.72 -7.35
N PRO A 241 -7.24 -7.15 -8.55
CA PRO A 241 -7.32 -6.33 -9.75
C PRO A 241 -8.76 -6.25 -10.28
N ASP A 242 -9.17 -5.07 -10.75
CA ASP A 242 -10.45 -4.85 -11.43
C ASP A 242 -10.37 -5.19 -12.94
N LEU A 243 -9.19 -4.99 -13.53
CA LEU A 243 -8.90 -5.21 -14.94
C LEU A 243 -7.73 -6.18 -15.11
N ILE A 244 -7.78 -7.01 -16.15
CA ILE A 244 -6.71 -7.93 -16.51
C ILE A 244 -6.29 -7.63 -17.95
N LEU A 245 -5.01 -7.37 -18.13
CA LEU A 245 -4.41 -7.16 -19.45
C LEU A 245 -3.90 -8.49 -20.00
N HIS A 246 -4.56 -9.00 -21.04
CA HIS A 246 -4.10 -10.17 -21.76
C HIS A 246 -3.18 -9.77 -22.92
N HIS A 247 -2.06 -10.47 -23.01
CA HIS A 247 -1.07 -10.29 -24.06
C HIS A 247 -1.14 -11.45 -25.06
N ALA A 248 -1.64 -11.18 -26.26
CA ALA A 248 -1.70 -12.13 -27.37
C ALA A 248 -0.76 -11.69 -28.50
N GLY A 249 0.53 -11.98 -28.35
CA GLY A 249 1.55 -11.64 -29.35
C GLY A 249 1.89 -10.15 -29.38
N ASN A 250 1.28 -9.38 -30.28
CA ASN A 250 1.44 -7.91 -30.35
C ASN A 250 0.10 -7.17 -30.11
N GLU A 251 -0.95 -7.92 -29.79
CA GLU A 251 -2.27 -7.37 -29.46
C GLU A 251 -2.48 -7.40 -27.95
N LEU A 252 -2.85 -6.24 -27.42
CA LEU A 252 -3.18 -6.03 -26.01
C LEU A 252 -4.69 -5.99 -25.88
N GLN A 253 -5.26 -6.90 -25.08
CA GLN A 253 -6.69 -6.94 -24.82
C GLN A 253 -6.97 -6.77 -23.33
N VAL A 254 -7.77 -5.76 -22.98
CA VAL A 254 -8.20 -5.53 -21.61
C VAL A 254 -9.50 -6.30 -21.36
N SER A 255 -9.55 -7.08 -20.29
CA SER A 255 -10.75 -7.73 -19.79
C SER A 255 -11.07 -7.25 -18.37
N VAL A 256 -12.35 -7.23 -18.00
CA VAL A 256 -12.78 -6.93 -16.62
C VAL A 256 -12.73 -8.22 -15.82
N ALA A 257 -12.18 -8.17 -14.60
CA ALA A 257 -12.04 -9.33 -13.72
C ALA A 257 -13.38 -9.77 -13.09
N LYS A 258 -14.26 -10.35 -13.91
CA LYS A 258 -15.62 -10.78 -13.53
C LYS A 258 -15.68 -11.89 -12.46
N GLN A 259 -14.55 -12.51 -12.16
CA GLN A 259 -14.45 -13.57 -11.15
C GLN A 259 -14.56 -13.01 -9.72
N PHE A 260 -14.16 -11.76 -9.52
CA PHE A 260 -14.15 -11.11 -8.22
C PHE A 260 -15.37 -10.21 -7.98
N LEU A 261 -16.11 -9.89 -9.04
CA LEU A 261 -17.30 -9.05 -8.93
C LEU A 261 -18.47 -9.83 -8.30
N PRO A 262 -19.18 -9.25 -7.31
CA PRO A 262 -20.40 -9.85 -6.76
C PRO A 262 -21.46 -9.97 -7.85
N ARG A 263 -22.14 -11.12 -7.92
CA ARG A 263 -23.19 -11.36 -8.90
C ARG A 263 -24.55 -11.15 -8.27
N MET A 264 -25.30 -10.19 -8.80
CA MET A 264 -26.69 -9.95 -8.42
C MET A 264 -27.61 -10.91 -9.18
N GLN A 265 -28.34 -11.75 -8.46
CA GLN A 265 -29.36 -12.66 -9.00
C GLN A 265 -30.76 -12.20 -8.62
N PHE A 266 -31.70 -12.42 -9.53
CA PHE A 266 -33.10 -12.09 -9.32
C PHE A 266 -33.84 -13.31 -8.76
N GLN A 267 -34.55 -13.13 -7.66
CA GLN A 267 -35.34 -14.18 -7.02
C GLN A 267 -36.64 -14.49 -7.81
N GLU A 268 -36.52 -15.15 -8.97
CA GLU A 268 -37.67 -15.44 -9.85
C GLU A 268 -38.77 -16.25 -9.15
N ALA A 269 -38.38 -17.24 -8.35
CA ALA A 269 -39.32 -18.10 -7.62
C ALA A 269 -40.15 -17.31 -6.60
N TYR A 270 -39.51 -16.39 -5.86
CA TYR A 270 -40.19 -15.55 -4.88
C TYR A 270 -41.12 -14.54 -5.56
N PHE A 271 -40.67 -13.95 -6.68
CA PHE A 271 -41.48 -13.04 -7.47
C PHE A 271 -42.77 -13.70 -7.97
N GLN A 272 -42.66 -14.92 -8.53
CA GLN A 272 -43.82 -15.68 -9.01
C GLN A 272 -44.78 -16.07 -7.87
N MET A 273 -44.25 -16.49 -6.72
CA MET A 273 -45.05 -16.84 -5.54
C MET A 273 -45.86 -15.64 -5.04
N MET A 274 -45.23 -14.47 -4.90
CA MET A 274 -45.91 -13.27 -4.40
C MET A 274 -46.87 -12.66 -5.44
N GLN A 275 -46.58 -12.83 -6.74
CA GLN A 275 -47.49 -12.44 -7.80
C GLN A 275 -48.77 -13.29 -7.82
N ALA A 276 -48.68 -14.56 -7.41
CA ALA A 276 -49.84 -15.47 -7.32
C ALA A 276 -50.84 -15.08 -6.21
N THR A 277 -50.41 -14.33 -5.20
CA THR A 277 -51.27 -13.81 -4.11
C THR A 277 -52.32 -12.79 -4.60
N GLN A 278 -52.14 -12.21 -5.79
CA GLN A 278 -53.09 -11.30 -6.48
C GLN A 278 -53.59 -10.08 -5.66
N GLU A 279 -52.85 -9.67 -4.64
CA GLU A 279 -53.14 -8.42 -3.92
C GLU A 279 -52.57 -7.20 -4.64
N LYS A 280 -53.35 -6.11 -4.69
CA LYS A 280 -52.96 -4.87 -5.39
C LYS A 280 -51.75 -4.18 -4.75
N ASP A 281 -51.68 -4.19 -3.42
CA ASP A 281 -50.60 -3.53 -2.68
C ASP A 281 -49.28 -4.33 -2.82
N VAL A 282 -49.37 -5.66 -2.80
CA VAL A 282 -48.22 -6.56 -3.05
C VAL A 282 -47.71 -6.41 -4.49
N ALA A 283 -48.60 -6.33 -5.48
CA ALA A 283 -48.20 -6.14 -6.87
C ALA A 283 -47.50 -4.78 -7.12
N ALA A 284 -47.94 -3.72 -6.44
CA ALA A 284 -47.29 -2.42 -6.50
C ALA A 284 -45.89 -2.44 -5.87
N PHE A 285 -45.76 -3.08 -4.70
CA PHE A 285 -44.48 -3.27 -4.01
C PHE A 285 -43.47 -4.08 -4.85
N LEU A 286 -43.90 -5.22 -5.42
CA LEU A 286 -43.04 -6.03 -6.28
C LEU A 286 -42.56 -5.28 -7.51
N LYS A 287 -43.41 -4.43 -8.10
CA LYS A 287 -43.03 -3.63 -9.28
C LYS A 287 -41.98 -2.58 -8.93
N ASP A 288 -42.11 -1.94 -7.77
CA ASP A 288 -41.13 -0.98 -7.27
C ASP A 288 -39.78 -1.66 -7.02
N LYS A 289 -39.80 -2.80 -6.31
CA LYS A 289 -38.60 -3.60 -6.00
C LYS A 289 -37.94 -4.24 -7.23
N ALA A 290 -38.72 -4.63 -8.24
CA ALA A 290 -38.19 -5.06 -9.53
C ALA A 290 -37.57 -3.90 -10.32
N GLY A 291 -38.12 -2.68 -10.21
CA GLY A 291 -37.54 -1.48 -10.78
C GLY A 291 -36.21 -1.11 -10.11
N GLU A 292 -36.12 -1.23 -8.79
CA GLU A 292 -34.87 -1.05 -8.03
C GLU A 292 -33.79 -2.05 -8.46
N PHE A 293 -34.16 -3.33 -8.64
CA PHE A 293 -33.26 -4.37 -9.18
C PHE A 293 -32.73 -4.02 -10.58
N ASP A 294 -33.62 -3.67 -11.53
CA ASP A 294 -33.23 -3.36 -12.91
C ASP A 294 -32.32 -2.12 -12.97
N TRP A 295 -32.60 -1.12 -12.12
CA TRP A 295 -31.78 0.07 -12.01
C TRP A 295 -30.37 -0.25 -11.46
N LEU A 296 -30.26 -1.03 -10.37
CA LEU A 296 -28.97 -1.47 -9.82
C LEU A 296 -28.17 -2.29 -10.84
N LYS A 297 -28.84 -3.23 -11.53
CA LYS A 297 -28.22 -4.07 -12.55
C LYS A 297 -27.61 -3.22 -13.68
N LYS A 298 -28.38 -2.26 -14.21
CA LYS A 298 -27.90 -1.33 -15.24
C LYS A 298 -26.75 -0.46 -14.73
N GLY A 299 -26.80 -0.03 -13.48
CA GLY A 299 -25.72 0.72 -12.84
C GLY A 299 -24.41 -0.08 -12.78
N LEU A 300 -24.49 -1.37 -12.43
CA LEU A 300 -23.33 -2.27 -12.39
C LEU A 300 -22.77 -2.53 -13.79
N GLU A 301 -23.62 -2.82 -14.77
CA GLU A 301 -23.22 -3.00 -16.17
C GLU A 301 -22.56 -1.73 -16.74
N GLN A 302 -23.08 -0.54 -16.41
CA GLN A 302 -22.50 0.73 -16.82
C GLN A 302 -21.15 0.99 -16.16
N ARG A 303 -20.99 0.63 -14.88
CA ARG A 303 -19.70 0.69 -14.16
C ARG A 303 -18.67 -0.21 -14.83
N GLU A 304 -19.00 -1.47 -15.09
CA GLU A 304 -18.11 -2.42 -15.78
C GLU A 304 -17.69 -1.90 -17.16
N SER A 305 -18.66 -1.43 -17.95
CA SER A 305 -18.40 -0.87 -19.28
C SER A 305 -17.51 0.37 -19.22
N THR A 306 -17.74 1.27 -18.27
CA THR A 306 -16.95 2.50 -18.13
C THR A 306 -15.51 2.19 -17.72
N ILE A 307 -15.31 1.35 -16.70
CA ILE A 307 -13.96 0.96 -16.23
C ILE A 307 -13.21 0.22 -17.34
N GLY A 308 -13.87 -0.71 -18.04
CA GLY A 308 -13.28 -1.43 -19.18
C GLY A 308 -12.86 -0.49 -20.32
N ARG A 309 -13.72 0.46 -20.72
CA ARG A 309 -13.41 1.45 -21.77
C ARG A 309 -12.27 2.38 -21.37
N VAL A 310 -12.23 2.83 -20.11
CA VAL A 310 -11.14 3.65 -19.58
C VAL A 310 -9.83 2.86 -19.60
N GLY A 311 -9.84 1.60 -19.15
CA GLY A 311 -8.69 0.71 -19.20
C GLY A 311 -8.17 0.47 -20.62
N GLU A 312 -9.07 0.21 -21.57
CA GLU A 312 -8.70 0.03 -22.98
C GLU A 312 -8.07 1.28 -23.58
N ALA A 313 -8.61 2.47 -23.27
CA ALA A 313 -8.05 3.74 -23.71
C ALA A 313 -6.66 3.99 -23.10
N ILE A 314 -6.47 3.74 -21.80
CA ILE A 314 -5.15 3.84 -21.14
C ILE A 314 -4.14 2.92 -21.83
N VAL A 315 -4.51 1.65 -22.08
CA VAL A 315 -3.64 0.67 -22.74
C VAL A 315 -3.31 1.08 -24.18
N ARG A 316 -4.25 1.73 -24.87
CA ARG A 316 -4.05 2.22 -26.24
C ARG A 316 -3.03 3.36 -26.33
N HIS A 317 -3.05 4.28 -25.36
CA HIS A 317 -2.07 5.38 -25.27
C HIS A 317 -0.72 4.90 -24.72
N GLN A 318 -0.73 3.94 -23.79
CA GLN A 318 0.48 3.42 -23.13
C GLN A 318 1.01 2.13 -23.74
N LYS A 319 0.74 1.85 -25.03
CA LYS A 319 1.15 0.58 -25.68
C LYS A 319 2.63 0.27 -25.52
N ASP A 320 3.48 1.28 -25.67
CA ASP A 320 4.94 1.14 -25.57
C ASP A 320 5.39 0.64 -24.19
N PHE A 321 4.71 1.08 -23.12
CA PHE A 321 4.99 0.68 -21.74
C PHE A 321 4.64 -0.79 -21.50
N PHE A 322 3.53 -1.28 -22.07
CA PHE A 322 3.10 -2.67 -21.88
C PHE A 322 3.84 -3.68 -22.77
N LEU A 323 4.30 -3.25 -23.95
CA LEU A 323 4.99 -4.12 -24.92
C LEU A 323 6.50 -4.25 -24.67
N HIS A 324 7.16 -3.23 -24.11
CA HIS A 324 8.61 -3.21 -23.93
C HIS A 324 8.98 -3.01 -22.46
N GLU A 325 9.67 -3.98 -21.88
CA GLU A 325 10.24 -3.86 -20.55
C GLU A 325 11.20 -2.66 -20.47
N GLY A 326 10.94 -1.76 -19.52
CA GLY A 326 11.82 -0.62 -19.21
C GLY A 326 11.57 0.67 -20.01
N LYS A 327 10.58 0.72 -20.90
CA LYS A 327 10.14 1.99 -21.52
C LYS A 327 9.29 2.81 -20.54
N HIS A 328 9.34 4.13 -20.69
CA HIS A 328 8.67 5.05 -19.80
C HIS A 328 7.20 5.25 -20.17
N LEU A 329 6.41 5.65 -19.17
CA LEU A 329 5.04 6.14 -19.39
C LEU A 329 5.06 7.37 -20.29
N GLN A 330 4.22 7.34 -21.31
CA GLN A 330 3.88 8.51 -22.09
C GLN A 330 3.02 9.45 -21.22
N PRO A 331 3.17 10.78 -21.34
CA PRO A 331 2.28 11.69 -20.64
C PRO A 331 0.84 11.52 -21.12
N LEU A 332 -0.08 11.36 -20.19
CA LEU A 332 -1.49 11.11 -20.46
C LEU A 332 -2.33 11.90 -19.47
N THR A 333 -3.24 12.73 -19.97
CA THR A 333 -4.13 13.53 -19.13
C THR A 333 -5.53 12.90 -19.01
N LEU A 334 -6.20 13.16 -17.89
CA LEU A 334 -7.59 12.70 -17.69
C LEU A 334 -8.53 13.25 -18.76
N LYS A 335 -8.24 14.45 -19.27
CA LYS A 335 -9.03 15.13 -20.29
C LYS A 335 -8.98 14.41 -21.63
N GLU A 336 -7.80 13.94 -22.05
CA GLU A 336 -7.64 13.19 -23.30
C GLU A 336 -8.48 11.91 -23.30
N ILE A 337 -8.41 11.14 -22.22
CA ILE A 337 -9.23 9.92 -22.07
C ILE A 337 -10.72 10.29 -22.05
N ALA A 338 -11.10 11.34 -21.31
CA ALA A 338 -12.49 11.79 -21.20
C ALA A 338 -13.09 12.17 -22.57
N GLU A 339 -12.34 12.88 -23.41
CA GLU A 339 -12.74 13.23 -24.79
C GLU A 339 -12.85 11.98 -25.68
N GLU A 340 -11.96 11.00 -25.54
CA GLU A 340 -11.98 9.77 -26.33
C GLU A 340 -13.19 8.88 -26.03
N ILE A 341 -13.57 8.75 -24.75
CA ILE A 341 -14.70 7.91 -24.34
C ILE A 341 -16.04 8.66 -24.23
N ASP A 342 -16.06 9.94 -24.60
CA ASP A 342 -17.24 10.83 -24.56
C ASP A 342 -17.88 10.90 -23.15
N VAL A 343 -17.06 11.11 -22.12
CA VAL A 343 -17.52 11.30 -20.74
C VAL A 343 -16.89 12.54 -20.11
N HIS A 344 -17.44 13.01 -18.98
CA HIS A 344 -16.84 14.11 -18.23
C HIS A 344 -15.54 13.66 -17.54
N GLU A 345 -14.57 14.56 -17.42
CA GLU A 345 -13.29 14.29 -16.74
C GLU A 345 -13.48 13.73 -15.33
N SER A 346 -14.46 14.25 -14.59
CA SER A 346 -14.82 13.75 -13.25
C SER A 346 -15.27 12.29 -13.26
N THR A 347 -15.88 11.80 -14.34
CA THR A 347 -16.27 10.38 -14.47
C THR A 347 -15.04 9.50 -14.65
N VAL A 348 -14.05 9.94 -15.44
CA VAL A 348 -12.78 9.22 -15.61
C VAL A 348 -12.02 9.19 -14.29
N SER A 349 -11.86 10.34 -13.63
CA SER A 349 -11.17 10.44 -12.33
C SER A 349 -11.77 9.52 -11.27
N ARG A 350 -13.10 9.37 -11.27
CA ARG A 350 -13.81 8.45 -10.38
C ARG A 350 -13.58 6.98 -10.75
N ALA A 351 -13.54 6.66 -12.04
CA ALA A 351 -13.35 5.30 -12.52
C ALA A 351 -11.91 4.78 -12.36
N VAL A 352 -10.90 5.65 -12.19
CA VAL A 352 -9.49 5.24 -12.06
C VAL A 352 -8.99 5.19 -10.61
N ASN A 353 -9.64 5.90 -9.69
CA ASN A 353 -9.19 6.01 -8.30
C ASN A 353 -9.48 4.72 -7.53
N GLY A 354 -8.46 4.11 -6.92
CA GLY A 354 -8.62 2.86 -6.18
C GLY A 354 -9.02 1.69 -7.08
N LYS A 355 -8.65 1.72 -8.36
CA LYS A 355 -8.86 0.62 -9.31
C LYS A 355 -7.54 0.14 -9.85
N TYR A 356 -7.39 -1.17 -9.95
CA TYR A 356 -6.13 -1.80 -10.28
C TYR A 356 -6.23 -2.65 -11.55
N MET A 357 -5.14 -2.68 -12.31
CA MET A 357 -5.00 -3.48 -13.51
C MET A 357 -3.84 -4.44 -13.34
N GLU A 358 -4.12 -5.73 -13.52
CA GLU A 358 -3.12 -6.78 -13.59
C GLU A 358 -2.50 -6.79 -14.99
N THR A 359 -1.17 -6.85 -15.03
CA THR A 359 -0.37 -6.88 -16.24
C THR A 359 0.72 -7.94 -16.11
N ALA A 360 1.37 -8.31 -17.22
CA ALA A 360 2.48 -9.28 -17.20
C ALA A 360 3.64 -8.88 -16.27
N HIS A 361 3.79 -7.59 -15.97
CA HIS A 361 4.88 -7.05 -15.14
C HIS A 361 4.44 -6.73 -13.70
N GLY A 362 3.19 -7.01 -13.33
CA GLY A 362 2.63 -6.74 -12.00
C GLY A 362 1.30 -6.02 -12.02
N VAL A 363 0.82 -5.65 -10.84
CA VAL A 363 -0.46 -4.95 -10.62
C VAL A 363 -0.21 -3.46 -10.45
N TYR A 364 -0.89 -2.62 -11.25
CA TYR A 364 -0.76 -1.17 -11.22
C TYR A 364 -2.10 -0.48 -10.95
N GLU A 365 -2.11 0.56 -10.12
CA GLU A 365 -3.27 1.44 -9.98
C GLU A 365 -3.49 2.19 -11.30
N LEU A 366 -4.72 2.29 -11.80
CA LEU A 366 -5.01 3.01 -13.05
C LEU A 366 -4.58 4.49 -13.00
N LYS A 367 -4.62 5.09 -11.81
CA LYS A 367 -4.14 6.45 -11.57
C LYS A 367 -2.65 6.64 -11.89
N TYR A 368 -1.83 5.60 -11.77
CA TYR A 368 -0.38 5.64 -12.02
C TYR A 368 -0.04 6.06 -13.46
N PHE A 369 -0.89 5.70 -14.42
CA PHE A 369 -0.68 6.00 -15.84
C PHE A 369 -0.92 7.48 -16.20
N PHE A 370 -1.52 8.25 -15.29
CA PHE A 370 -1.74 9.68 -15.49
C PHE A 370 -0.59 10.47 -14.89
N SER A 371 0.28 10.99 -15.77
CA SER A 371 1.40 11.85 -15.37
C SER A 371 1.22 13.25 -15.93
N SER A 372 1.57 14.25 -15.12
CA SER A 372 1.62 15.64 -15.60
C SER A 372 2.79 15.81 -16.57
N SER A 373 2.50 16.22 -17.80
CA SER A 373 3.51 16.64 -18.76
C SER A 373 4.22 17.89 -18.27
N LEU A 374 5.55 17.89 -18.35
CA LEU A 374 6.36 19.10 -18.37
C LEU A 374 6.62 19.40 -19.85
N THR A 375 6.04 20.48 -20.34
CA THR A 375 6.18 20.93 -21.74
C THR A 375 7.66 21.09 -22.11
N LYS A 376 8.13 20.31 -23.08
CA LYS A 376 9.32 20.68 -23.87
C LYS A 376 9.01 21.95 -24.67
N LYS A 377 10.03 22.77 -24.91
CA LYS A 377 9.90 23.91 -25.81
C LYS A 377 9.65 23.37 -27.22
N ALA A 378 8.57 23.83 -27.85
CA ALA A 378 8.35 23.65 -29.27
C ALA A 378 9.49 24.36 -30.03
N THR A 379 10.47 23.60 -30.47
CA THR A 379 11.30 23.96 -31.62
C THR A 379 10.87 23.08 -32.77
N GLU A 380 10.56 23.74 -33.87
CA GLU A 380 10.00 23.20 -35.10
C GLU A 380 10.80 21.98 -35.59
N GLU A 381 10.06 20.99 -36.09
CA GLU A 381 10.57 19.81 -36.81
C GLU A 381 11.44 18.83 -36.01
N SER A 382 10.92 18.32 -34.89
CA SER A 382 11.08 16.90 -34.54
C SER A 382 10.07 16.51 -33.47
N ASP A 383 9.64 15.26 -33.54
CA ASP A 383 8.67 14.58 -32.68
C ASP A 383 8.85 14.97 -31.19
N ALA A 384 7.98 15.87 -30.71
CA ALA A 384 8.07 16.47 -29.39
C ALA A 384 7.60 15.46 -28.33
N GLY A 385 8.47 14.51 -27.98
CA GLY A 385 8.26 13.62 -26.86
C GLY A 385 8.30 14.41 -25.55
N ASP A 386 7.12 14.69 -24.98
CA ASP A 386 6.99 15.20 -23.62
C ASP A 386 7.59 14.17 -22.64
N VAL A 387 8.55 14.62 -21.83
CA VAL A 387 9.26 13.73 -20.90
C VAL A 387 8.52 13.71 -19.57
N SER A 388 8.06 12.52 -19.17
CA SER A 388 7.36 12.33 -17.89
C SER A 388 8.29 12.51 -16.69
N SER A 389 7.75 13.00 -15.56
CA SER A 389 8.50 13.21 -14.32
C SER A 389 9.17 11.93 -13.78
N GLN A 390 8.59 10.76 -14.09
CA GLN A 390 9.16 9.46 -13.74
C GLN A 390 10.41 9.11 -14.56
N SER A 391 10.47 9.53 -15.82
CA SER A 391 11.66 9.35 -16.67
C SER A 391 12.86 10.12 -16.09
N ILE A 392 12.63 11.34 -15.60
CA ILE A 392 13.65 12.16 -14.95
C ILE A 392 14.17 11.49 -13.68
N LYS A 393 13.27 10.91 -12.87
CA LYS A 393 13.66 10.16 -11.64
C LYS A 393 14.56 8.97 -11.94
N ASN A 394 14.22 8.17 -12.95
CA ASN A 394 15.03 7.02 -13.36
C ASN A 394 16.41 7.45 -13.90
N LEU A 395 16.48 8.53 -14.70
CA LEU A 395 17.75 9.09 -15.17
C LEU A 395 18.62 9.56 -14.00
N ILE A 396 18.03 10.25 -13.01
CA ILE A 396 18.75 10.63 -11.79
C ILE A 396 19.29 9.39 -11.08
N GLN A 397 18.50 8.32 -10.96
CA GLN A 397 18.95 7.07 -10.34
C GLN A 397 20.11 6.42 -11.12
N GLN A 398 20.05 6.40 -12.46
CA GLN A 398 21.14 5.88 -13.30
C GLN A 398 22.43 6.71 -13.14
N PHE A 399 22.33 8.04 -13.14
CA PHE A 399 23.49 8.91 -12.95
C PHE A 399 24.12 8.74 -11.57
N VAL A 400 23.30 8.58 -10.53
CA VAL A 400 23.77 8.34 -9.16
C VAL A 400 24.40 6.95 -9.03
N SER A 401 23.81 5.91 -9.63
CA SER A 401 24.37 4.54 -9.61
C SER A 401 25.73 4.44 -10.29
N ASN A 402 25.94 5.20 -11.37
CA ASN A 402 27.20 5.27 -12.11
C ASN A 402 28.19 6.31 -11.55
N GLU A 403 27.92 6.92 -10.41
CA GLU A 403 28.76 7.98 -9.87
C GLU A 403 30.07 7.47 -9.22
N ASN A 404 31.13 8.27 -9.31
CA ASN A 404 32.34 8.01 -8.55
C ASN A 404 32.14 8.36 -7.07
N LYS A 405 32.13 7.35 -6.19
CA LYS A 405 31.88 7.49 -4.74
C LYS A 405 32.88 8.40 -4.01
N LEU A 406 34.07 8.65 -4.57
CA LEU A 406 35.07 9.58 -4.01
C LEU A 406 34.73 11.04 -4.29
N LYS A 407 34.02 11.30 -5.40
CA LYS A 407 33.58 12.62 -5.83
C LYS A 407 32.13 12.54 -6.36
N PRO A 408 31.15 12.39 -5.45
CA PRO A 408 29.74 12.22 -5.83
C PRO A 408 29.24 13.43 -6.63
N LEU A 409 28.30 13.18 -7.53
CA LEU A 409 27.74 14.21 -8.41
C LEU A 409 26.93 15.21 -7.60
N SER A 410 27.23 16.50 -7.77
CA SER A 410 26.45 17.57 -7.14
C SER A 410 25.11 17.73 -7.85
N ASP A 411 24.08 18.22 -7.14
CA ASP A 411 22.78 18.49 -7.74
C ASP A 411 22.91 19.44 -8.96
N GLN A 412 23.91 20.33 -8.98
CA GLN A 412 24.21 21.20 -10.12
C GLN A 412 24.76 20.43 -11.32
N LYS A 413 25.64 19.44 -11.09
CA LYS A 413 26.22 18.63 -12.16
C LYS A 413 25.16 17.73 -12.80
N ILE A 414 24.17 17.27 -12.03
CA ILE A 414 23.03 16.52 -12.55
C ILE A 414 22.14 17.43 -13.43
N VAL A 415 21.95 18.70 -13.08
CA VAL A 415 21.27 19.68 -13.98
C VAL A 415 22.00 19.76 -15.31
N GLU A 416 23.32 19.94 -15.29
CA GLU A 416 24.13 20.06 -16.51
C GLU A 416 24.03 18.82 -17.40
N MET A 417 24.09 17.60 -16.81
CA MET A 417 23.96 16.35 -17.55
C MET A 417 22.57 16.12 -18.14
N LEU A 418 21.51 16.63 -17.48
CA LEU A 418 20.15 16.58 -18.01
C LEU A 418 19.93 17.62 -19.11
N ASP A 419 20.57 18.78 -19.01
CA ASP A 419 20.56 19.81 -20.06
C ASP A 419 21.26 19.33 -21.34
N GLU A 420 22.34 18.55 -21.21
CA GLU A 420 22.99 17.84 -22.33
C GLU A 420 22.07 16.83 -23.05
N GLN A 421 20.97 16.42 -22.41
CA GLN A 421 19.94 15.52 -22.97
C GLN A 421 18.66 16.27 -23.38
N ASP A 422 18.71 17.60 -23.52
CA ASP A 422 17.56 18.48 -23.81
C ASP A 422 16.44 18.45 -22.75
N ILE A 423 16.78 18.16 -21.49
CA ILE A 423 15.84 18.13 -20.36
C ILE A 423 16.15 19.30 -19.40
N GLN A 424 15.35 20.36 -19.49
CA GLN A 424 15.46 21.52 -18.60
C GLN A 424 14.77 21.27 -17.25
N VAL A 425 15.56 21.17 -16.18
CA VAL A 425 15.07 21.05 -14.80
C VAL A 425 15.82 21.94 -13.84
N SER A 426 15.10 22.55 -12.90
CA SER A 426 15.74 23.38 -11.86
C SER A 426 16.48 22.51 -10.84
N ARG A 427 17.57 23.06 -10.27
CA ARG A 427 18.29 22.42 -9.15
C ARG A 427 17.36 22.05 -7.97
N ARG A 428 16.34 22.86 -7.71
CA ARG A 428 15.35 22.61 -6.65
C ARG A 428 14.43 21.42 -6.98
N ALA A 429 14.08 21.25 -8.26
CA ALA A 429 13.32 20.09 -8.73
C ALA A 429 14.13 18.80 -8.59
N ILE A 430 15.42 18.82 -8.94
CA ILE A 430 16.31 17.66 -8.74
C ILE A 430 16.43 17.31 -7.26
N ALA A 431 16.60 18.30 -6.37
CA ALA A 431 16.65 18.05 -4.93
C ALA A 431 15.35 17.42 -4.40
N LYS A 432 14.19 17.83 -4.93
CA LYS A 432 12.88 17.24 -4.61
C LYS A 432 12.78 15.79 -5.10
N TYR A 433 13.06 15.53 -6.37
CA TYR A 433 13.02 14.18 -6.94
C TYR A 433 14.02 13.23 -6.27
N ARG A 434 15.21 13.74 -5.90
CA ARG A 434 16.21 13.01 -5.13
C ARG A 434 15.72 12.62 -3.74
N GLY A 435 14.97 13.52 -3.09
CA GLY A 435 14.31 13.25 -1.80
C GLY A 435 13.22 12.18 -1.91
N GLU A 436 12.38 12.24 -2.95
CA GLU A 436 11.36 11.21 -3.22
C GLU A 436 11.98 9.82 -3.52
N LEU A 437 13.20 9.78 -4.05
CA LEU A 437 13.96 8.54 -4.31
C LEU A 437 14.82 8.08 -3.11
N ASN A 438 14.73 8.73 -1.95
CA ASN A 438 15.58 8.45 -0.78
C ASN A 438 17.10 8.52 -1.02
N ILE A 439 17.54 9.28 -2.03
CA ILE A 439 18.97 9.43 -2.33
C ILE A 439 19.55 10.60 -1.48
N PRO A 440 20.56 10.37 -0.61
CA PRO A 440 21.12 11.43 0.24
C PRO A 440 21.96 12.44 -0.57
N SER A 441 22.29 13.60 0.00
CA SER A 441 23.02 14.66 -0.73
C SER A 441 24.46 14.28 -1.05
N SER A 442 25.07 14.95 -2.03
CA SER A 442 26.45 14.68 -2.45
C SER A 442 27.44 14.69 -1.27
N SER A 443 27.28 15.59 -0.30
CA SER A 443 28.11 15.61 0.91
C SER A 443 27.98 14.36 1.77
N LYS A 444 26.79 13.75 1.84
CA LYS A 444 26.52 12.52 2.61
C LYS A 444 26.90 11.24 1.85
N ARG A 445 27.00 11.30 0.51
CA ARG A 445 27.39 10.17 -0.36
C ARG A 445 28.90 10.01 -0.53
N LYS A 446 29.68 11.04 -0.17
CA LYS A 446 31.14 11.02 -0.31
C LYS A 446 31.76 9.97 0.61
N ARG A 447 32.54 9.04 0.03
CA ARG A 447 33.45 8.17 0.77
C ARG A 447 34.85 8.79 0.80
N PHE A 448 35.56 8.60 1.90
CA PHE A 448 36.99 8.90 2.00
C PHE A 448 37.76 7.60 1.72
N ALA A 449 38.92 7.73 1.06
CA ALA A 449 39.84 6.64 0.77
C ALA A 449 41.17 6.94 1.44
#